data_AF-A0A2W4KQG8-F1
#
_entry.id   AF-A0A2W4KQG8-F1
#
_cell.length_a   1.000
_cell.length_b   1.000
_cell.length_c   1.000
_cell.angle_alpha   90.00
_cell.angle_beta   90.00
_cell.angle_gamma   90.00
#
_symmetry.space_group_name_H-M   'P 1'
#
loop_
_entity.id
_entity.type
_entity.pdbx_description
1 polymer ?
#
loop_
_entity_poly.entity_id
_entity_poly.type
_entity_poly.pdbx_seq_one_letter_code
_entity_poly.pdbx_strand_id
1 'polypeptide(L)'
;MDDASAYAALLGGFRLTVRGRPVTAWRAGKSQALFQYLVLHRDRPVHRDRLRAELWPHLVPPAGATSVKAAVHGVRRVLRPLARGAAPVELRLTRDGYLLTGDGLRTDVDDFLRAVRAGDTARHARDFDAAAEHYRRALREYRGTLLPAEDAPWVLDHRERLRSAALRAVRFLIERARGASDQWAVIEWSERALDIDPYDWMAYQELVEAYRQLGLSAQADRWNNLSELRMADV
;
A
#
# COMPACT_ATOMS: atom_id res chain seq x y z
N MET A 1 22.76 6.76 -15.59
CA MET A 1 23.06 7.65 -14.47
C MET A 1 22.04 7.31 -13.39
N ASP A 2 22.31 6.23 -12.65
CA ASP A 2 21.34 5.57 -11.76
C ASP A 2 21.54 6.08 -10.32
N ASP A 3 21.43 7.40 -10.18
CA ASP A 3 22.07 8.13 -9.09
C ASP A 3 21.10 8.32 -7.91
N ALA A 4 21.26 7.45 -6.91
CA ALA A 4 20.62 7.48 -5.59
C ALA A 4 19.10 7.25 -5.54
N SER A 5 18.67 6.03 -5.87
CA SER A 5 17.31 5.58 -5.54
C SER A 5 17.32 4.45 -4.51
N ALA A 6 16.58 4.67 -3.42
CA ALA A 6 16.03 3.62 -2.59
C ALA A 6 14.57 3.40 -2.96
N TYR A 7 14.16 2.14 -2.90
CA TYR A 7 12.78 1.75 -3.14
C TYR A 7 12.30 0.88 -1.98
N ALA A 8 11.21 1.29 -1.34
CA ALA A 8 10.53 0.50 -0.33
C ALA A 8 9.23 -0.06 -0.92
N ALA A 9 9.14 -1.39 -0.97
CA ALA A 9 7.88 -2.08 -1.16
C ALA A 9 7.22 -2.27 0.20
N LEU A 10 5.96 -1.83 0.34
CA LEU A 10 5.15 -2.00 1.54
C LEU A 10 3.83 -2.73 1.24
N LEU A 11 3.39 -2.78 -0.02
CA LEU A 11 2.14 -3.44 -0.44
C LEU A 11 2.38 -4.91 -0.76
N GLY A 12 1.77 -5.81 0.01
CA GLY A 12 1.96 -7.27 -0.10
C GLY A 12 3.23 -7.80 0.60
N GLY A 13 3.90 -6.98 1.41
CA GLY A 13 5.11 -7.37 2.14
C GLY A 13 6.16 -6.28 2.15
N PHE A 14 6.96 -6.23 3.21
CA PHE A 14 8.01 -5.22 3.32
C PHE A 14 9.32 -5.67 2.66
N ARG A 15 9.83 -4.87 1.73
CA ARG A 15 11.21 -4.98 1.20
C ARG A 15 11.78 -3.59 1.00
N LEU A 16 13.02 -3.37 1.42
CA LEU A 16 13.74 -2.13 1.15
C LEU A 16 14.98 -2.45 0.30
N THR A 17 15.13 -1.75 -0.81
CA THR A 17 16.32 -1.81 -1.66
C THR A 17 17.01 -0.45 -1.63
N VAL A 18 18.31 -0.44 -1.40
CA VAL A 18 19.15 0.77 -1.37
C VAL A 18 20.27 0.59 -2.38
N ARG A 19 20.32 1.45 -3.42
CA ARG A 19 21.30 1.35 -4.52
C ARG A 19 21.35 -0.07 -5.12
N GLY A 20 20.17 -0.62 -5.42
CA GLY A 20 20.01 -1.97 -5.99
C GLY A 20 20.28 -3.14 -5.02
N ARG A 21 20.66 -2.89 -3.76
CA ARG A 21 20.93 -3.97 -2.78
C ARG A 21 19.80 -4.09 -1.75
N PRO A 22 19.29 -5.30 -1.47
CA PRO A 22 18.26 -5.49 -0.47
C PRO A 22 18.82 -5.23 0.94
N VAL A 23 18.05 -4.53 1.76
CA VAL A 23 18.32 -4.33 3.18
C VAL A 23 17.66 -5.45 3.96
N THR A 24 18.44 -6.45 4.32
CA THR A 24 17.99 -7.62 5.10
C THR A 24 18.26 -7.48 6.59
N ALA A 25 19.27 -6.71 6.98
CA ALA A 25 19.72 -6.60 8.36
C ALA A 25 19.23 -5.30 9.03
N TRP A 26 18.10 -5.39 9.72
CA TRP A 26 17.61 -4.35 10.62
C TRP A 26 18.22 -4.58 12.00
N ARG A 27 19.22 -3.77 12.37
CA ARG A 27 19.88 -3.91 13.67
C ARG A 27 19.05 -3.23 14.76
N ALA A 28 18.85 -3.96 15.86
CA ALA A 28 18.16 -3.53 17.09
C ALA A 28 16.64 -3.38 17.00
N GLY A 29 15.94 -4.05 17.92
CA GLY A 29 14.54 -3.85 18.27
C GLY A 29 13.60 -3.61 17.08
N LYS A 30 12.72 -2.62 17.21
CA LYS A 30 11.72 -2.24 16.21
C LYS A 30 12.24 -1.22 15.18
N SER A 31 13.51 -1.29 14.77
CA SER A 31 14.06 -0.37 13.76
C SER A 31 13.32 -0.44 12.42
N GLN A 32 12.94 -1.64 11.98
CA GLN A 32 12.17 -1.83 10.75
C GLN A 32 10.78 -1.19 10.85
N ALA A 33 10.05 -1.46 11.94
CA ALA A 33 8.74 -0.88 12.18
C ALA A 33 8.81 0.66 12.32
N LEU A 34 9.83 1.19 12.97
CA LEU A 34 10.07 2.63 13.03
C LEU A 34 10.27 3.23 11.64
N PHE A 35 11.07 2.59 10.78
CA PHE A 35 11.26 3.05 9.41
C PHE A 35 9.94 3.01 8.63
N GLN A 36 9.21 1.90 8.68
CA GLN A 36 7.89 1.74 8.04
C GLN A 36 6.92 2.85 8.47
N TYR A 37 6.84 3.12 9.78
CA TYR A 37 6.02 4.19 10.34
C TYR A 37 6.43 5.56 9.78
N LEU A 38 7.73 5.89 9.84
CA LEU A 38 8.25 7.18 9.37
C LEU A 38 8.10 7.38 7.87
N VAL A 39 8.19 6.30 7.07
CA VAL A 39 7.97 6.35 5.62
C VAL A 39 6.53 6.68 5.29
N LEU A 40 5.56 6.10 6.01
CA LEU A 40 4.14 6.41 5.82
C LEU A 40 3.75 7.80 6.36
N HIS A 41 4.64 8.42 7.14
CA HIS A 41 4.52 9.78 7.66
C HIS A 41 5.63 10.70 7.10
N ARG A 42 6.18 10.39 5.91
CA ARG A 42 7.28 11.15 5.31
C ARG A 42 6.93 12.63 5.19
N ASP A 43 7.94 13.48 5.32
CA ASP A 43 7.83 14.93 5.19
C ASP A 43 6.95 15.59 6.27
N ARG A 44 6.65 14.86 7.36
CA ARG A 44 5.97 15.37 8.56
C ARG A 44 6.74 15.00 9.83
N PRO A 45 6.95 15.94 10.76
CA PRO A 45 7.54 15.61 12.06
C PRO A 45 6.65 14.65 12.84
N VAL A 46 7.25 13.59 13.40
CA VAL A 46 6.58 12.66 14.31
C VAL A 46 7.16 12.82 15.71
N HIS A 47 6.29 13.13 16.68
CA HIS A 47 6.66 13.30 18.08
C HIS A 47 7.24 12.01 18.69
N ARG A 48 8.26 12.12 19.54
CA ARG A 48 8.90 10.96 20.20
C ARG A 48 7.90 10.15 21.01
N ASP A 49 7.00 10.82 21.74
CA ASP A 49 6.01 10.12 22.56
C ASP A 49 4.98 9.38 21.72
N ARG A 50 4.68 9.85 20.51
CA ARG A 50 3.85 9.11 19.57
C ARG A 50 4.60 7.87 19.08
N LEU A 51 5.85 8.00 18.63
CA LEU A 51 6.67 6.84 18.26
C LEU A 51 6.76 5.81 19.39
N ARG A 52 6.89 6.27 20.64
CA ARG A 52 6.86 5.40 21.82
C ARG A 52 5.53 4.68 21.95
N ALA A 53 4.41 5.42 21.94
CA ALA A 53 3.08 4.85 22.13
C ALA A 53 2.73 3.81 21.05
N GLU A 54 3.05 4.11 19.79
CA GLU A 54 2.68 3.26 18.66
C GLU A 54 3.55 2.00 18.58
N LEU A 55 4.86 2.12 18.85
CA LEU A 55 5.80 1.00 18.67
C LEU A 55 6.10 0.26 19.97
N TRP A 56 6.02 0.91 21.13
CA TRP A 56 6.28 0.31 22.44
C TRP A 56 5.21 0.69 23.47
N PRO A 57 3.92 0.35 23.24
CA PRO A 57 2.82 0.75 24.12
C PRO A 57 2.97 0.25 25.56
N HIS A 58 3.68 -0.85 25.77
CA HIS A 58 3.87 -1.51 27.07
C HIS A 58 5.06 -0.98 27.88
N LEU A 59 5.89 -0.09 27.32
CA LEU A 59 7.07 0.41 28.02
C LEU A 59 6.78 1.73 28.74
N VAL A 60 7.28 1.85 29.98
CA VAL A 60 7.30 3.11 30.72
C VAL A 60 8.16 4.17 29.99
N PRO A 61 7.90 5.48 30.19
CA PRO A 61 8.51 6.53 29.37
C PRO A 61 10.06 6.51 29.27
N PRO A 62 10.83 6.28 30.36
CA PRO A 62 12.29 6.23 30.26
C PRO A 62 12.81 5.08 29.39
N ALA A 63 12.25 3.88 29.55
CA ALA A 63 12.60 2.70 28.76
C ALA A 63 12.19 2.87 27.29
N GLY A 64 10.99 3.38 27.05
CA GLY A 64 10.49 3.69 25.72
C GLY A 64 11.35 4.71 24.98
N ALA A 65 11.81 5.77 25.66
CA ALA A 65 12.70 6.78 25.06
C ALA A 65 14.05 6.18 24.63
N THR A 66 14.62 5.27 25.43
CA THR A 66 15.84 4.54 25.08
C THR A 66 15.62 3.64 23.86
N SER A 67 14.51 2.90 23.80
CA SER A 67 14.15 2.06 22.66
C SER A 67 13.97 2.86 21.37
N VAL A 68 13.32 4.04 21.43
CA VAL A 68 13.20 4.95 20.28
C VAL A 68 14.59 5.37 19.76
N LYS A 69 15.49 5.81 20.65
CA LYS A 69 16.86 6.21 20.25
C LYS A 69 17.63 5.05 19.60
N ALA A 70 17.54 3.85 20.17
CA ALA A 70 18.18 2.66 19.61
C ALA A 70 17.64 2.32 18.21
N ALA A 71 16.31 2.38 18.02
CA ALA A 71 15.69 2.14 16.73
C ALA A 71 16.08 3.22 15.69
N VAL A 72 16.10 4.50 16.08
CA VAL A 72 16.54 5.60 15.23
C VAL A 72 17.98 5.40 14.76
N HIS A 73 18.87 4.93 15.65
CA HIS A 73 20.24 4.62 15.29
C HIS A 73 20.31 3.48 14.24
N GLY A 74 19.49 2.44 14.41
CA GLY A 74 19.31 1.38 13.40
C GLY A 74 18.86 1.92 12.04
N VAL A 75 17.84 2.78 12.03
CA VAL A 75 17.34 3.41 10.79
C VAL A 75 18.39 4.31 10.14
N ARG A 76 19.07 5.18 10.89
CA ARG A 76 20.14 6.05 10.36
C ARG A 76 21.26 5.28 9.68
N ARG A 77 21.58 4.09 10.20
CA ARG A 77 22.58 3.23 9.59
C ARG A 77 22.13 2.67 8.24
N VAL A 78 20.87 2.27 8.13
CA VAL A 78 20.26 1.83 6.86
C VAL A 78 20.25 2.98 5.85
N LEU A 79 19.97 4.20 6.29
CA LEU A 79 19.93 5.40 5.45
C LEU A 79 21.30 6.00 5.14
N ARG A 80 22.37 5.58 5.83
CA ARG A 80 23.73 6.14 5.63
C ARG A 80 24.18 6.16 4.16
N PRO A 81 23.93 5.13 3.33
CA PRO A 81 24.26 5.18 1.90
C PRO A 81 23.46 6.23 1.12
N LEU A 82 22.30 6.65 1.62
CA LEU A 82 21.40 7.63 0.99
C LEU A 82 21.61 9.05 1.53
N ALA A 83 22.40 9.25 2.57
CA ALA A 83 22.58 10.55 3.21
C ALA A 83 23.41 11.55 2.38
N ARG A 84 23.94 11.12 1.22
CA ARG A 84 24.74 11.94 0.30
C ARG A 84 24.39 11.61 -1.15
N GLY A 85 24.42 12.61 -2.01
CA GLY A 85 24.12 12.48 -3.45
C GLY A 85 23.13 13.54 -3.91
N ALA A 86 22.62 13.40 -5.13
CA ALA A 86 21.69 14.35 -5.74
C ALA A 86 20.32 14.41 -5.04
N ALA A 87 19.86 13.30 -4.44
CA ALA A 87 18.59 13.21 -3.73
C ALA A 87 18.79 12.56 -2.34
N PRO A 88 19.32 13.29 -1.34
CA PRO A 88 19.64 12.71 -0.05
C PRO A 88 18.38 12.33 0.74
N VAL A 89 18.46 11.23 1.50
CA VAL A 89 17.41 10.80 2.44
C VAL A 89 17.94 10.88 3.86
N GLU A 90 17.23 11.61 4.72
CA GLU A 90 17.70 11.96 6.06
C GLU A 90 16.63 11.73 7.13
N LEU A 91 17.07 11.19 8.27
CA LEU A 91 16.28 11.13 9.50
C LEU A 91 16.76 12.21 10.48
N ARG A 92 16.12 13.37 10.41
CA ARG A 92 16.44 14.57 11.18
C ARG A 92 15.81 14.50 12.57
N LEU A 93 16.54 15.01 13.55
CA LEU A 93 16.02 15.29 14.88
C LEU A 93 15.30 16.64 14.83
N THR A 94 14.07 16.70 15.31
CA THR A 94 13.33 17.95 15.52
C THR A 94 13.30 18.28 17.02
N ARG A 95 12.69 19.40 17.40
CA ARG A 95 12.54 19.80 18.81
C ARG A 95 11.94 18.67 19.65
N ASP A 96 10.90 18.02 19.13
CA ASP A 96 10.09 17.08 19.92
C ASP A 96 10.02 15.66 19.31
N GLY A 97 10.81 15.38 18.27
CA GLY A 97 10.74 14.08 17.60
C GLY A 97 11.65 13.93 16.39
N TYR A 98 11.15 13.28 15.34
CA TYR A 98 11.93 12.93 14.16
C TYR A 98 11.18 13.24 12.87
N LEU A 99 11.93 13.62 11.85
CA LEU A 99 11.42 13.89 10.50
C LEU A 99 12.23 13.06 9.52
N LEU A 100 11.56 12.17 8.78
CA LEU A 100 12.12 11.52 7.61
C LEU A 100 11.79 12.36 6.38
N THR A 101 12.82 12.74 5.62
CA THR A 101 12.68 13.57 4.42
C THR A 101 13.68 13.14 3.35
N GLY A 102 13.38 13.44 2.09
CA GLY A 102 14.27 13.24 0.96
C GLY A 102 13.63 12.49 -0.21
N ASP A 103 13.91 12.98 -1.42
CA ASP A 103 13.34 12.46 -2.67
C ASP A 103 14.01 11.17 -3.16
N GLY A 104 15.15 10.80 -2.57
CA GLY A 104 15.88 9.57 -2.91
C GLY A 104 15.20 8.29 -2.44
N LEU A 105 14.08 8.37 -1.71
CA LEU A 105 13.30 7.22 -1.26
C LEU A 105 11.91 7.23 -1.89
N ARG A 106 11.70 6.29 -2.82
CA ARG A 106 10.39 6.01 -3.42
C ARG A 106 9.73 4.80 -2.77
N THR A 107 8.41 4.74 -2.86
CA THR A 107 7.64 3.60 -2.36
C THR A 107 6.56 3.16 -3.34
N ASP A 108 6.17 1.88 -3.29
CA ASP A 108 5.01 1.39 -4.04
C ASP A 108 3.72 2.07 -3.59
N VAL A 109 3.62 2.48 -2.32
CA VAL A 109 2.50 3.29 -1.80
C VAL A 109 2.44 4.68 -2.45
N ASP A 110 3.57 5.38 -2.58
CA ASP A 110 3.62 6.68 -3.26
C ASP A 110 3.23 6.55 -4.73
N ASP A 111 3.74 5.51 -5.40
CA ASP A 111 3.49 5.25 -6.80
C ASP A 111 2.02 4.85 -7.05
N PHE A 112 1.46 4.01 -6.18
CA PHE A 112 0.03 3.68 -6.15
C PHE A 112 -0.83 4.94 -5.99
N LEU A 113 -0.60 5.72 -4.94
CA LEU A 113 -1.40 6.91 -4.65
C LEU A 113 -1.27 8.00 -5.72
N ARG A 114 -0.09 8.14 -6.35
CA ARG A 114 0.11 9.05 -7.48
C ARG A 114 -0.72 8.61 -8.69
N ALA A 115 -0.71 7.32 -9.00
CA ALA A 115 -1.50 6.76 -10.10
C ALA A 115 -3.02 6.87 -9.84
N VAL A 116 -3.49 6.60 -8.61
CA VAL A 116 -4.90 6.81 -8.24
C VAL A 116 -5.31 8.26 -8.42
N ARG A 117 -4.52 9.23 -7.93
CA ARG A 117 -4.84 10.66 -8.11
C ARG A 117 -4.89 11.09 -9.58
N ALA A 118 -3.98 10.56 -10.40
CA ALA A 118 -3.99 10.81 -11.84
C ALA A 118 -5.25 10.22 -12.51
N GLY A 119 -5.64 9.00 -12.10
CA GLY A 119 -6.88 8.36 -12.55
C GLY A 119 -8.14 9.13 -12.15
N ASP A 120 -8.22 9.57 -10.88
CA ASP A 120 -9.31 10.41 -10.39
C ASP A 120 -9.40 11.73 -11.18
N THR A 121 -8.25 12.37 -11.45
CA THR A 121 -8.19 13.63 -12.21
C THR A 121 -8.69 13.44 -13.64
N ALA A 122 -8.20 12.41 -14.34
CA ALA A 122 -8.64 12.10 -15.71
C ALA A 122 -10.13 11.74 -15.75
N ARG A 123 -10.62 10.97 -14.77
CA ARG A 123 -12.04 10.64 -14.63
C ARG A 123 -12.90 11.89 -14.46
N HIS A 124 -12.48 12.84 -13.62
CA HIS A 124 -13.19 14.11 -13.44
C HIS A 124 -13.20 14.96 -14.72
N ALA A 125 -12.11 14.91 -15.50
CA ALA A 125 -12.04 15.53 -16.82
C ALA A 125 -12.82 14.78 -17.92
N ARG A 126 -13.45 13.64 -17.58
CA ARG A 126 -14.13 12.72 -18.51
C ARG A 126 -13.22 12.10 -19.58
N ASP A 127 -11.91 12.11 -19.36
CA ASP A 127 -10.94 11.33 -20.14
C ASP A 127 -10.87 9.92 -19.55
N PHE A 128 -11.84 9.08 -19.95
CA PHE A 128 -12.00 7.76 -19.36
C PHE A 128 -10.90 6.77 -19.77
N ASP A 129 -10.24 7.00 -20.89
CA ASP A 129 -9.16 6.12 -21.35
C ASP A 129 -7.87 6.42 -20.59
N ALA A 130 -7.53 7.69 -20.38
CA ALA A 130 -6.43 8.06 -19.49
C ALA A 130 -6.71 7.63 -18.03
N ALA A 131 -7.96 7.77 -17.56
CA ALA A 131 -8.36 7.30 -16.25
C ALA A 131 -8.12 5.79 -16.10
N ALA A 132 -8.56 5.00 -17.08
CA ALA A 132 -8.36 3.54 -17.09
C ALA A 132 -6.88 3.18 -17.04
N GLU A 133 -6.02 3.82 -17.84
CA GLU A 133 -4.58 3.57 -17.83
C GLU A 133 -3.93 3.86 -16.47
N HIS A 134 -4.29 5.00 -15.87
CA HIS A 134 -3.79 5.36 -14.55
C HIS A 134 -4.27 4.39 -13.45
N TYR A 135 -5.53 3.96 -13.48
CA TYR A 135 -6.03 2.97 -12.52
C TYR A 135 -5.39 1.59 -12.72
N ARG A 136 -5.15 1.13 -13.96
CA ARG A 136 -4.37 -0.10 -14.21
C ARG A 136 -2.96 0.01 -13.65
N ARG A 137 -2.29 1.16 -13.82
CA ARG A 137 -0.98 1.42 -13.21
C ARG A 137 -1.05 1.36 -11.69
N ALA A 138 -2.07 1.95 -11.06
CA ALA A 138 -2.24 1.86 -9.61
C ALA A 138 -2.37 0.39 -9.16
N LEU A 139 -3.24 -0.39 -9.80
CA LEU A 139 -3.49 -1.78 -9.41
C LEU A 139 -2.29 -2.72 -9.60
N ARG A 140 -1.32 -2.36 -10.47
CA ARG A 140 -0.01 -3.05 -10.56
C ARG A 140 0.86 -2.85 -9.33
N GLU A 141 0.81 -1.66 -8.71
CA GLU A 141 1.56 -1.37 -7.48
C GLU A 141 0.90 -1.97 -6.24
N TYR A 142 -0.43 -2.05 -6.21
CA TYR A 142 -1.22 -2.64 -5.12
C TYR A 142 -1.12 -4.17 -5.08
N ARG A 143 0.02 -4.73 -4.66
CA ARG A 143 0.26 -6.19 -4.69
C ARG A 143 -0.34 -6.96 -3.51
N GLY A 144 -1.01 -6.28 -2.59
CA GLY A 144 -1.67 -6.87 -1.42
C GLY A 144 -1.73 -5.89 -0.26
N THR A 145 -2.18 -6.38 0.90
CA THR A 145 -2.32 -5.60 2.13
C THR A 145 -1.03 -4.86 2.49
N LEU A 146 -1.17 -3.62 2.96
CA LEU A 146 -0.04 -2.83 3.45
C LEU A 146 0.57 -3.52 4.68
N LEU A 147 1.88 -3.81 4.60
CA LEU A 147 2.70 -4.36 5.68
C LEU A 147 2.01 -5.53 6.41
N PRO A 148 1.73 -6.66 5.75
CA PRO A 148 0.89 -7.73 6.31
C PRO A 148 1.46 -8.38 7.58
N ALA A 149 2.77 -8.22 7.84
CA ALA A 149 3.44 -8.72 9.04
C ALA A 149 3.48 -7.69 10.20
N GLU A 150 2.86 -6.52 10.05
CA GLU A 150 2.72 -5.52 11.11
C GLU A 150 1.32 -5.60 11.70
N ASP A 151 1.23 -5.87 13.00
CA ASP A 151 -0.04 -6.05 13.72
C ASP A 151 -0.41 -4.82 14.56
N ALA A 152 0.45 -3.79 14.59
CA ALA A 152 0.21 -2.61 15.39
C ALA A 152 -0.99 -1.79 14.86
N PRO A 153 -1.87 -1.26 15.75
CA PRO A 153 -3.09 -0.57 15.35
C PRO A 153 -2.91 0.62 14.40
N TRP A 154 -1.76 1.30 14.46
CA TRP A 154 -1.47 2.46 13.61
C TRP A 154 -1.56 2.16 12.11
N VAL A 155 -1.37 0.91 11.68
CA VAL A 155 -1.37 0.54 10.25
C VAL A 155 -2.79 0.38 9.69
N LEU A 156 -3.79 0.19 10.56
CA LEU A 156 -5.17 -0.15 10.17
C LEU A 156 -5.81 0.93 9.31
N ASP A 157 -5.72 2.19 9.72
CA ASP A 157 -6.25 3.33 8.95
C ASP A 157 -5.59 3.44 7.57
N HIS A 158 -4.29 3.16 7.48
CA HIS A 158 -3.58 3.18 6.21
C HIS A 158 -4.02 2.03 5.31
N ARG A 159 -4.19 0.81 5.85
CA ARG A 159 -4.71 -0.34 5.11
C ARG A 159 -6.08 -0.04 4.53
N GLU A 160 -7.00 0.48 5.35
CA GLU A 160 -8.37 0.74 4.90
C GLU A 160 -8.38 1.80 3.79
N ARG A 161 -7.67 2.92 3.96
CA ARG A 161 -7.61 3.98 2.93
C ARG A 161 -7.06 3.48 1.59
N LEU A 162 -6.00 2.66 1.62
CA LEU A 162 -5.40 2.11 0.41
C LEU A 162 -6.30 1.06 -0.24
N ARG A 163 -6.95 0.21 0.56
CA ARG A 163 -7.95 -0.76 0.12
C ARG A 163 -9.13 -0.08 -0.56
N SER A 164 -9.72 0.94 0.06
CA SER A 164 -10.85 1.69 -0.53
C SER A 164 -10.44 2.37 -1.85
N ALA A 165 -9.21 2.90 -1.94
CA ALA A 165 -8.71 3.48 -3.18
C ALA A 165 -8.53 2.43 -4.29
N ALA A 166 -8.01 1.25 -3.95
CA ALA A 166 -7.84 0.15 -4.91
C ALA A 166 -9.19 -0.40 -5.39
N LEU A 167 -10.16 -0.58 -4.49
CA LEU A 167 -11.52 -1.00 -4.83
C LEU A 167 -12.23 0.03 -5.72
N ARG A 168 -12.00 1.33 -5.51
CA ARG A 168 -12.55 2.36 -6.39
C ARG A 168 -11.96 2.30 -7.79
N ALA A 169 -10.65 2.08 -7.90
CA ALA A 169 -9.94 1.95 -9.16
C ALA A 169 -10.41 0.70 -9.93
N VAL A 170 -10.53 -0.45 -9.27
CA VAL A 170 -10.97 -1.70 -9.92
C VAL A 170 -12.44 -1.63 -10.35
N ARG A 171 -13.33 -1.06 -9.54
CA ARG A 171 -14.75 -0.88 -9.90
C ARG A 171 -14.92 0.02 -11.12
N PHE A 172 -14.08 1.05 -11.27
CA PHE A 172 -14.06 1.85 -12.49
C PHE A 172 -13.69 1.00 -13.71
N LEU A 173 -12.69 0.12 -13.60
CA LEU A 173 -12.29 -0.75 -14.71
C LEU A 173 -13.35 -1.79 -15.06
N ILE A 174 -14.08 -2.34 -14.08
CA ILE A 174 -15.26 -3.18 -14.29
C ILE A 174 -16.31 -2.40 -15.09
N GLU A 175 -16.65 -1.18 -14.68
CA GLU A 175 -17.62 -0.32 -15.39
C GLU A 175 -17.20 -0.05 -16.84
N ARG A 176 -15.92 0.22 -17.08
CA ARG A 176 -15.38 0.41 -18.45
C ARG A 176 -15.48 -0.86 -19.29
N ALA A 177 -15.14 -2.02 -18.72
CA ALA A 177 -15.24 -3.31 -19.40
C ALA A 177 -16.69 -3.66 -19.77
N ARG A 178 -17.63 -3.43 -18.84
CA ARG A 178 -19.08 -3.59 -19.09
C ARG A 178 -19.56 -2.71 -20.25
N GLY A 179 -19.18 -1.44 -20.25
CA GLY A 179 -19.55 -0.50 -21.31
C GLY A 179 -18.99 -0.89 -22.68
N ALA A 180 -17.89 -1.65 -22.72
CA ALA A 180 -17.32 -2.22 -23.95
C ALA A 180 -17.85 -3.64 -24.27
N SER A 181 -18.72 -4.19 -23.41
CA SER A 181 -19.21 -5.58 -23.48
C SER A 181 -18.08 -6.63 -23.48
N ASP A 182 -16.93 -6.30 -22.88
CA ASP A 182 -15.79 -7.21 -22.74
C ASP A 182 -15.94 -8.04 -21.46
N GLN A 183 -16.58 -9.20 -21.59
CA GLN A 183 -16.88 -10.08 -20.45
C GLN A 183 -15.62 -10.64 -19.79
N TRP A 184 -14.55 -10.88 -20.57
CA TRP A 184 -13.30 -11.39 -20.00
C TRP A 184 -12.61 -10.34 -19.14
N ALA A 185 -12.63 -9.07 -19.57
CA ALA A 185 -12.15 -7.98 -18.72
C ALA A 185 -13.03 -7.77 -17.47
N VAL A 186 -14.35 -7.94 -17.56
CA VAL A 186 -15.24 -7.91 -16.38
C VAL A 186 -14.85 -9.00 -15.38
N ILE A 187 -14.60 -10.22 -15.86
CA ILE A 187 -14.15 -11.35 -15.03
C ILE A 187 -12.82 -11.01 -14.36
N GLU A 188 -11.81 -10.60 -15.14
CA GLU A 188 -10.47 -10.25 -14.63
C GLU A 188 -10.54 -9.21 -13.51
N TRP A 189 -11.25 -8.11 -13.73
CA TRP A 189 -11.33 -7.03 -12.74
C TRP A 189 -12.21 -7.40 -11.54
N SER A 190 -13.21 -8.25 -11.71
CA SER A 190 -14.04 -8.73 -10.60
C SER A 190 -13.26 -9.70 -9.70
N GLU A 191 -12.51 -10.64 -10.29
CA GLU A 191 -11.59 -11.49 -9.53
C GLU A 191 -10.55 -10.64 -8.78
N ARG A 192 -10.01 -9.61 -9.46
CA ARG A 192 -9.08 -8.68 -8.83
C ARG A 192 -9.70 -7.91 -7.67
N ALA A 193 -10.99 -7.57 -7.73
CA ALA A 193 -11.69 -6.94 -6.61
C ALA A 193 -11.83 -7.93 -5.43
N LEU A 194 -12.12 -9.20 -5.70
CA LEU A 194 -12.23 -10.25 -4.68
C LEU A 194 -10.89 -10.63 -4.04
N ASP A 195 -9.77 -10.47 -4.74
CA ASP A 195 -8.42 -10.56 -4.15
C ASP A 195 -8.15 -9.43 -3.14
N ILE A 196 -8.74 -8.26 -3.36
CA ILE A 196 -8.58 -7.07 -2.49
C ILE A 196 -9.56 -7.13 -1.31
N ASP A 197 -10.81 -7.50 -1.59
CA ASP A 197 -11.87 -7.66 -0.62
C ASP A 197 -12.67 -8.93 -0.93
N PRO A 198 -12.38 -10.03 -0.20
CA PRO A 198 -13.10 -11.29 -0.32
C PRO A 198 -14.62 -11.19 -0.09
N TYR A 199 -15.10 -10.09 0.50
CA TYR A 199 -16.50 -9.86 0.85
C TYR A 199 -17.20 -8.84 -0.07
N ASP A 200 -16.60 -8.47 -1.21
CA ASP A 200 -17.25 -7.56 -2.17
C ASP A 200 -18.38 -8.27 -2.94
N TRP A 201 -19.61 -8.20 -2.40
CA TRP A 201 -20.83 -8.73 -3.03
C TRP A 201 -21.02 -8.25 -4.46
N MET A 202 -20.70 -6.98 -4.76
CA MET A 202 -20.89 -6.44 -6.10
C MET A 202 -19.93 -7.10 -7.09
N ALA A 203 -18.67 -7.35 -6.69
CA ALA A 203 -17.73 -8.05 -7.54
C ALA A 203 -18.18 -9.49 -7.86
N TYR A 204 -18.77 -10.20 -6.89
CA TYR A 204 -19.38 -11.51 -7.14
C TYR A 204 -20.51 -11.44 -8.17
N GLN A 205 -21.40 -10.45 -8.07
CA GLN A 205 -22.51 -10.30 -9.00
C GLN A 205 -22.03 -10.06 -10.44
N GLU A 206 -21.05 -9.17 -10.62
CA GLU A 206 -20.46 -8.90 -11.94
C GLU A 206 -19.79 -10.14 -12.53
N LEU A 207 -19.06 -10.89 -11.70
CA LEU A 207 -18.37 -12.11 -12.11
C LEU A 207 -19.35 -13.22 -12.55
N VAL A 208 -20.41 -13.44 -11.78
CA VAL A 208 -21.46 -14.42 -12.08
C VAL A 208 -22.19 -14.07 -13.38
N GLU A 209 -22.56 -12.79 -13.54
CA GLU A 209 -23.26 -12.33 -14.73
C GLU A 209 -22.39 -12.43 -15.99
N ALA A 210 -21.10 -12.07 -15.91
CA ALA A 210 -20.19 -12.20 -17.03
C ALA A 210 -20.03 -13.67 -17.49
N TYR A 211 -19.92 -14.63 -16.55
CA TYR A 211 -19.90 -16.05 -16.90
C TYR A 211 -21.21 -16.53 -17.55
N ARG A 212 -22.37 -16.05 -17.09
CA ARG A 212 -23.67 -16.38 -17.70
C ARG A 212 -23.75 -15.88 -19.14
N GLN A 213 -23.30 -14.65 -19.40
CA GLN A 213 -23.29 -14.07 -20.75
C GLN A 213 -22.36 -14.82 -21.72
N LEU A 214 -21.30 -15.46 -21.20
CA LEU A 214 -20.43 -16.35 -21.97
C LEU A 214 -20.97 -17.79 -22.11
N GLY A 215 -22.13 -18.12 -21.53
CA GLY A 215 -22.70 -19.47 -21.52
C GLY A 215 -21.99 -20.45 -20.57
N LEU A 216 -21.18 -19.95 -19.64
CA LEU A 216 -20.38 -20.74 -18.70
C LEU A 216 -21.12 -20.91 -17.36
N SER A 217 -22.33 -21.50 -17.40
CA SER A 217 -23.23 -21.58 -16.23
C SER A 217 -22.62 -22.31 -15.03
N ALA A 218 -21.82 -23.36 -15.26
CA ALA A 218 -21.18 -24.09 -14.17
C ALA A 218 -20.18 -23.22 -13.38
N GLN A 219 -19.49 -22.29 -14.05
CA GLN A 219 -18.61 -21.31 -13.42
C GLN A 219 -19.43 -20.30 -12.62
N ALA A 220 -20.51 -19.79 -13.21
CA ALA A 220 -21.42 -18.86 -12.56
C ALA A 220 -22.00 -19.44 -11.25
N ASP A 221 -22.45 -20.69 -11.26
CA ASP A 221 -23.00 -21.36 -10.07
C ASP A 221 -21.94 -21.54 -8.97
N ARG A 222 -20.70 -21.90 -9.33
CA ARG A 222 -19.60 -22.02 -8.36
C ARG A 222 -19.30 -20.69 -7.68
N TRP A 223 -19.23 -19.60 -8.45
CA TRP A 223 -18.98 -18.27 -7.91
C TRP A 223 -20.16 -17.76 -7.06
N ASN A 224 -21.40 -18.05 -7.45
CA ASN A 224 -22.59 -17.73 -6.65
C ASN A 224 -22.57 -18.44 -5.30
N ASN A 225 -22.34 -19.77 -5.29
CA ASN A 225 -22.26 -20.54 -4.04
C ASN A 225 -21.12 -20.05 -3.13
N LEU A 226 -19.95 -19.72 -3.71
CA LEU A 226 -18.84 -19.16 -2.94
C LEU A 226 -19.21 -17.81 -2.30
N SER A 227 -19.96 -16.97 -3.03
CA SER A 227 -20.44 -15.69 -2.49
C SER A 227 -21.35 -15.91 -1.27
N GLU A 228 -22.30 -16.85 -1.35
CA GLU A 228 -23.21 -17.17 -0.26
C GLU A 228 -22.47 -17.66 0.98
N LEU A 229 -21.48 -18.54 0.81
CA LEU A 229 -20.64 -19.03 1.89
C LEU A 229 -19.87 -17.89 2.57
N ARG A 230 -19.22 -17.00 1.80
CA ARG A 230 -18.46 -15.89 2.39
C ARG A 230 -19.34 -14.84 3.06
N MET A 231 -20.53 -14.57 2.50
CA MET A 231 -21.46 -13.61 3.10
C MET A 231 -22.06 -14.13 4.42
N ALA A 232 -22.11 -15.45 4.63
CA ALA A 232 -22.58 -16.04 5.88
C ALA A 232 -21.56 -15.94 7.04
N ASP A 233 -20.28 -15.69 6.74
CA ASP A 233 -19.19 -15.59 7.73
C ASP A 233 -19.02 -14.18 8.35
N VAL A 234 -19.82 -13.19 7.92
CA VAL A 234 -19.76 -11.77 8.34
C VAL A 234 -20.88 -11.44 9.32
#